data_AF-A0A061NEZ5-F1
#
_entry.id   AF-A0A061NEZ5-F1
#
_cell.length_a   1.000
_cell.length_b   1.000
_cell.length_c   1.000
_cell.angle_alpha   90.00
_cell.angle_beta   90.00
_cell.angle_gamma   90.00
#
_symmetry.space_group_name_H-M   'P 1'
#
loop_
_entity.id
_entity.type
_entity.pdbx_description
1 polymer ?
#
loop_
_entity_poly.entity_id
_entity_poly.type
_entity_poly.pdbx_seq_one_letter_code
_entity_poly.pdbx_strand_id
1 'polypeptide(L)'
;MSYAEHNWNIEEADEYIRWNTLDNDDWFDGEEPFKVACLNNAEETLLDLFALVLKDDEHPLIEIPVEAVYYFSATLAFRHNDTNKLAQQGISSFAIRGLSTTFKDWSRETLVEMIPHVFTALLDIVSQTAVV
;
A
#
# COMPACT_ATOMS: atom_id res chain seq x y z
N MET A 1 3.21 -3.96 -22.68
CA MET A 1 2.68 -4.24 -21.33
C MET A 1 1.20 -4.00 -21.43
N SER A 2 0.41 -5.08 -21.50
CA SER A 2 -1.05 -5.00 -21.58
C SER A 2 -1.54 -4.87 -20.15
N TYR A 3 -2.05 -3.70 -19.75
CA TYR A 3 -2.74 -3.58 -18.48
C TYR A 3 -3.95 -4.50 -18.56
N ALA A 4 -3.94 -5.60 -17.80
CA ALA A 4 -5.18 -6.31 -17.56
C ALA A 4 -6.09 -5.29 -16.86
N GLU A 5 -7.25 -5.01 -17.43
CA GLU A 5 -8.28 -4.24 -16.74
C GLU A 5 -8.75 -5.10 -15.56
N HIS A 6 -8.02 -5.05 -14.44
CA HIS A 6 -8.45 -5.68 -13.20
C HIS A 6 -9.64 -4.85 -12.72
N ASN A 7 -10.85 -5.39 -12.94
CA ASN A 7 -12.06 -4.73 -12.50
C ASN A 7 -12.24 -4.97 -11.01
N TRP A 8 -11.68 -4.08 -10.19
CA TRP A 8 -11.75 -4.18 -8.74
C TRP A 8 -13.19 -4.09 -8.23
N ASN A 9 -13.56 -5.02 -7.34
CA ASN A 9 -14.79 -4.92 -6.59
C ASN A 9 -14.58 -3.96 -5.41
N ILE A 10 -15.00 -2.70 -5.58
CA ILE A 10 -14.79 -1.65 -4.58
C ILE A 10 -15.60 -1.91 -3.31
N GLU A 11 -16.79 -2.50 -3.41
CA GLU A 11 -17.61 -2.83 -2.23
C GLU A 11 -16.91 -3.87 -1.34
N GLU A 12 -16.31 -4.88 -1.95
CA GLU A 12 -15.54 -5.90 -1.24
C GLU A 12 -14.26 -5.32 -0.61
N ALA A 13 -13.54 -4.45 -1.34
CA ALA A 13 -12.40 -3.74 -0.78
C ALA A 13 -12.80 -2.85 0.40
N ASP A 14 -13.93 -2.13 0.30
CA ASP A 14 -14.48 -1.30 1.37
C ASP A 14 -14.84 -2.12 2.61
N GLU A 15 -15.48 -3.28 2.44
CA GLU A 15 -15.79 -4.19 3.56
C GLU A 15 -14.51 -4.70 4.23
N TYR A 16 -13.55 -5.17 3.44
CA TYR A 16 -12.30 -5.70 3.98
C TYR A 16 -11.52 -4.64 4.75
N ILE A 17 -11.32 -3.46 4.15
CA ILE A 17 -10.54 -2.36 4.75
C ILE A 17 -11.21 -1.85 6.02
N ARG A 18 -12.55 -1.76 6.06
CA ARG A 18 -13.31 -1.34 7.25
C ARG A 18 -12.97 -2.16 8.50
N TRP A 19 -12.79 -3.47 8.32
CA TRP A 19 -12.66 -4.40 9.44
C TRP A 19 -11.21 -4.82 9.72
N ASN A 20 -10.30 -4.64 8.76
CA ASN A 20 -8.95 -5.19 8.86
C ASN A 20 -7.86 -4.11 8.94
N THR A 21 -8.14 -2.84 8.67
CA THR A 21 -7.14 -1.76 8.81
C THR A 21 -7.47 -0.83 9.97
N LEU A 22 -6.42 -0.36 10.67
CA LEU A 22 -6.56 0.52 11.83
C LEU A 22 -6.84 1.98 11.45
N ASP A 23 -6.25 2.42 10.34
CA ASP A 23 -6.46 3.74 9.74
C ASP A 23 -7.03 3.52 8.34
N ASN A 24 -8.27 3.98 8.13
CA ASN A 24 -9.00 3.86 6.86
C ASN A 24 -9.73 5.14 6.47
N ASP A 25 -9.52 6.24 7.19
CA ASP A 25 -10.24 7.50 6.95
C ASP A 25 -9.95 8.01 5.54
N ASP A 26 -8.67 8.08 5.16
CA ASP A 26 -8.25 8.53 3.83
C ASP A 26 -8.72 7.62 2.68
N TRP A 27 -8.97 6.33 2.95
CA TRP A 27 -9.55 5.42 1.97
C TRP A 27 -11.03 5.76 1.74
N PHE A 28 -11.80 5.94 2.81
CA PHE A 28 -13.24 6.22 2.71
C PHE A 28 -13.55 7.64 2.24
N ASP A 29 -12.66 8.59 2.48
CA ASP A 29 -12.75 9.95 1.92
C ASP A 29 -12.36 10.03 0.44
N GLY A 30 -11.70 8.99 -0.09
CA GLY A 30 -11.27 8.90 -1.48
C GLY A 30 -12.40 8.57 -2.46
N GLU A 31 -12.41 9.25 -3.61
CA GLU A 31 -13.30 8.90 -4.73
C GLU A 31 -12.87 7.59 -5.40
N GLU A 32 -13.81 6.94 -6.11
CA GLU A 32 -13.61 5.65 -6.76
C GLU A 32 -12.36 5.60 -7.70
N PRO A 33 -12.08 6.62 -8.54
CA PRO A 33 -10.87 6.59 -9.37
C PRO A 33 -9.57 6.57 -8.56
N PHE A 34 -9.56 7.23 -7.39
CA PHE A 34 -8.42 7.21 -6.48
C PHE A 34 -8.24 5.83 -5.83
N LYS A 35 -9.34 5.23 -5.36
CA LYS A 35 -9.35 3.87 -4.80
C LYS A 35 -8.81 2.85 -5.80
N VAL A 36 -9.27 2.91 -7.05
CA VAL A 36 -8.78 2.05 -8.14
C VAL A 36 -7.28 2.25 -8.39
N ALA A 37 -6.80 3.50 -8.40
CA ALA A 37 -5.39 3.78 -8.55
C ALA A 37 -4.56 3.19 -7.41
N CYS A 38 -5.02 3.31 -6.16
CA CYS A 38 -4.37 2.70 -5.00
C CYS A 38 -4.31 1.16 -5.11
N LEU A 39 -5.39 0.51 -5.57
CA LEU A 39 -5.43 -0.94 -5.75
C LEU A 39 -4.46 -1.42 -6.85
N ASN A 40 -4.45 -0.75 -8.00
CA ASN A 40 -3.52 -1.07 -9.09
C ASN A 40 -2.05 -0.94 -8.66
N ASN A 41 -1.71 0.17 -7.98
CA ASN A 41 -0.34 0.37 -7.50
C ASN A 41 0.03 -0.62 -6.39
N ALA A 42 -0.94 -1.00 -5.53
CA ALA A 42 -0.72 -2.00 -4.50
C ALA A 42 -0.43 -3.38 -5.11
N GLU A 43 -1.23 -3.81 -6.10
CA GLU A 43 -1.02 -5.07 -6.82
C GLU A 43 0.36 -5.08 -7.50
N GLU A 44 0.71 -4.05 -8.28
CA GLU A 44 2.01 -3.98 -8.96
C GLU A 44 3.18 -3.99 -7.98
N THR A 45 3.10 -3.22 -6.89
CA THR A 45 4.17 -3.16 -5.88
C THR A 45 4.37 -4.51 -5.20
N LEU A 46 3.27 -5.19 -4.85
CA LEU A 46 3.34 -6.51 -4.24
C LEU A 46 3.87 -7.55 -5.24
N LEU A 47 3.45 -7.50 -6.52
CA LEU A 47 4.00 -8.36 -7.57
C LEU A 47 5.51 -8.20 -7.72
N ASP A 48 6.01 -6.97 -7.79
CA ASP A 48 7.43 -6.69 -7.89
C ASP A 48 8.20 -7.20 -6.66
N LEU A 49 7.65 -7.00 -5.45
CA LEU A 49 8.26 -7.49 -4.22
C LEU A 49 8.31 -9.02 -4.17
N PHE A 50 7.18 -9.68 -4.43
CA PHE A 50 7.10 -11.15 -4.41
C PHE A 50 7.95 -11.76 -5.53
N ALA A 51 8.06 -11.12 -6.69
CA ALA A 51 8.95 -11.55 -7.77
C ALA A 51 10.44 -11.46 -7.43
N LEU A 52 10.83 -10.63 -6.45
CA LEU A 52 12.20 -10.57 -5.93
C LEU A 52 12.48 -11.66 -4.90
N VAL A 53 11.50 -12.03 -4.07
CA VAL A 53 11.68 -12.97 -2.96
C VAL A 53 11.41 -14.43 -3.35
N LEU A 54 10.40 -14.67 -4.21
CA LEU A 54 9.93 -16.01 -4.59
C LEU A 54 10.56 -16.50 -5.90
N LYS A 55 11.73 -15.99 -6.26
CA LYS A 55 12.42 -16.30 -7.52
C LYS A 55 13.32 -17.53 -7.42
N ASP A 56 12.90 -18.53 -6.65
CA ASP A 56 13.60 -19.80 -6.52
C ASP A 56 12.64 -20.95 -6.90
N ASP A 57 13.17 -22.02 -7.51
CA ASP A 57 12.38 -23.14 -8.06
C ASP A 57 11.51 -23.85 -6.99
N GLU A 58 11.78 -23.60 -5.71
CA GLU A 58 11.07 -24.17 -4.56
C GLU A 58 9.78 -23.40 -4.20
N HIS A 59 9.66 -22.12 -4.58
CA HIS A 59 8.53 -21.27 -4.18
C HIS A 59 7.96 -20.56 -5.41
N PRO A 60 7.17 -21.24 -6.26
CA PRO A 60 6.51 -20.58 -7.38
C PRO A 60 5.66 -19.41 -6.88
N LEU A 61 5.54 -18.35 -7.68
CA LEU A 61 4.71 -17.19 -7.37
C LEU A 61 3.25 -17.63 -7.37
N ILE A 62 2.78 -18.08 -6.21
CA ILE A 62 1.37 -18.40 -5.95
C ILE A 62 0.66 -17.05 -5.94
N GLU A 63 -0.40 -16.92 -6.73
CA GLU A 63 -1.20 -15.70 -6.89
C GLU A 63 -1.28 -14.87 -5.61
N ILE A 64 -1.08 -13.55 -5.74
CA ILE A 64 -1.16 -12.65 -4.59
C ILE A 64 -2.59 -12.64 -4.07
N PRO A 65 -2.81 -12.90 -2.78
CA PRO A 65 -4.15 -12.83 -2.19
C PRO A 65 -4.74 -11.44 -2.39
N VAL A 66 -6.00 -11.36 -2.80
CA VAL A 66 -6.67 -10.07 -3.06
C VAL A 66 -6.74 -9.22 -1.79
N GLU A 67 -6.86 -9.88 -0.64
CA GLU A 67 -6.89 -9.29 0.69
C GLU A 67 -5.58 -8.55 1.04
N ALA A 68 -4.45 -9.04 0.51
CA ALA A 68 -3.15 -8.38 0.65
C ALA A 68 -3.14 -7.03 -0.07
N VAL A 69 -3.72 -7.01 -1.28
CA VAL A 69 -3.85 -5.81 -2.09
C VAL A 69 -4.73 -4.79 -1.39
N TYR A 70 -5.87 -5.21 -0.83
CA TYR A 70 -6.78 -4.33 -0.07
C TYR A 70 -6.14 -3.74 1.17
N TYR A 71 -5.39 -4.55 1.93
CA TYR A 71 -4.70 -4.04 3.12
C TYR A 71 -3.65 -2.99 2.75
N PHE A 72 -2.86 -3.25 1.70
CA PHE A 72 -1.81 -2.34 1.28
C PHE A 72 -2.37 -1.08 0.60
N SER A 73 -3.48 -1.18 -0.14
CA SER A 73 -4.11 -0.02 -0.77
C SER A 73 -4.59 1.02 0.25
N ALA A 74 -5.07 0.61 1.42
CA ALA A 74 -5.39 1.53 2.52
C ALA A 74 -4.16 2.29 3.03
N THR A 75 -3.01 1.62 3.10
CA THR A 75 -1.73 2.25 3.48
C THR A 75 -1.29 3.28 2.44
N LEU A 76 -1.48 2.98 1.15
CA LEU A 76 -1.21 3.91 0.06
C LEU A 76 -2.18 5.11 0.08
N ALA A 77 -3.46 4.89 0.40
CA ALA A 77 -4.45 5.96 0.50
C ALA A 77 -4.05 6.99 1.58
N PHE A 78 -3.70 6.52 2.77
CA PHE A 78 -3.19 7.38 3.85
C PHE A 78 -1.96 8.19 3.40
N ARG A 79 -0.97 7.55 2.79
CA ARG A 79 0.28 8.24 2.43
C ARG A 79 0.11 9.23 1.27
N HIS A 80 -0.78 8.92 0.33
CA HIS A 80 -1.05 9.78 -0.82
C HIS A 80 -2.26 10.69 -0.58
N ASN A 81 -2.66 10.90 0.67
CA ASN A 81 -3.56 12.00 1.00
C ASN A 81 -2.88 13.35 0.73
N ASP A 82 -3.68 14.41 0.57
CA ASP A 82 -3.17 15.69 0.10
C ASP A 82 -2.15 16.32 1.05
N THR A 83 -2.32 16.13 2.36
CA THR A 83 -1.38 16.62 3.37
C THR A 83 -0.02 15.92 3.28
N ASN A 84 -0.03 14.59 3.13
CA ASN A 84 1.17 13.77 3.07
C ASN A 84 1.88 13.89 1.70
N LYS A 85 1.15 14.14 0.61
CA LYS A 85 1.73 14.52 -0.69
C LYS A 85 2.58 15.79 -0.58
N LEU A 86 2.10 16.82 0.14
CA LEU A 86 2.86 18.06 0.35
C LEU A 86 4.17 17.77 1.11
N ALA A 87 4.12 16.90 2.11
CA ALA A 87 5.32 16.44 2.82
C ALA A 87 6.31 15.72 1.88
N GLN A 88 5.82 14.80 1.03
CA GLN A 88 6.65 14.08 0.05
C GLN A 88 7.29 15.01 -1.00
N GLN A 89 6.62 16.11 -1.36
CA GLN A 89 7.12 17.14 -2.26
C GLN A 89 8.18 18.06 -1.61
N GLY A 90 8.49 17.86 -0.32
CA GLY A 90 9.51 18.61 0.41
C GLY A 90 9.00 19.92 1.00
N ILE A 91 7.68 20.11 1.10
CA ILE A 91 7.11 21.26 1.81
C ILE A 91 7.28 21.02 3.31
N SER A 92 8.04 21.89 3.97
CA SER A 92 8.37 21.76 5.41
C SER A 92 7.24 22.22 6.33
N SER A 93 6.43 23.17 5.87
CA SER A 93 5.25 23.66 6.58
C SER A 93 4.27 24.33 5.62
N PHE A 94 2.98 24.25 5.91
CA PHE A 94 1.95 25.02 5.22
C PHE A 94 0.86 25.46 6.21
N ALA A 95 0.12 26.51 5.85
CA ALA A 95 -0.94 27.04 6.68
C ALA A 95 -2.21 27.28 5.86
N ILE A 96 -3.35 26.83 6.39
CA ILE A 96 -4.67 27.05 5.78
C ILE A 96 -5.55 27.69 6.85
N ARG A 97 -6.03 28.92 6.56
CA ARG A 97 -6.98 29.67 7.42
C ARG A 97 -6.54 29.78 8.89
N GLY A 98 -5.25 29.87 9.17
CA GLY A 98 -4.69 30.06 10.51
C GLY A 98 -4.34 28.78 11.27
N LEU A 99 -4.69 27.60 10.75
CA LEU A 99 -4.07 26.35 11.19
C LEU A 99 -2.73 26.19 10.46
N SER A 100 -1.66 25.92 11.19
CA SER A 100 -0.32 25.67 10.66
C SER A 100 0.08 24.23 10.95
N THR A 101 0.49 23.51 9.92
CA THR A 101 1.04 22.16 10.02
C THR A 101 2.52 22.22 9.67
N THR A 102 3.35 21.59 10.50
CA THR A 102 4.80 21.51 10.31
C THR A 102 5.22 20.06 10.31
N PHE A 103 5.97 19.64 9.29
CA PHE A 103 6.50 18.29 9.21
C PHE A 103 7.85 18.24 9.91
N LYS A 104 8.02 17.26 10.80
CA LYS A 104 9.29 17.01 11.49
C LYS A 104 9.97 15.84 10.79
N ASP A 105 11.15 16.12 10.22
CA ASP A 105 11.96 15.21 9.40
C ASP A 105 11.32 14.71 8.08
N TRP A 106 11.94 15.15 6.99
CA TRP A 106 12.00 14.66 5.61
C TRP A 106 12.28 13.16 5.44
N SER A 107 11.47 12.30 6.05
CA SER A 107 11.45 10.87 5.73
C SER A 107 10.76 10.67 4.38
N ARG A 108 11.53 10.80 3.28
CA ARG A 108 11.13 10.29 1.96
C ARG A 108 11.21 8.76 2.00
N GLU A 109 10.23 8.14 2.64
CA GLU A 109 10.14 6.69 2.65
C GLU A 109 9.80 6.20 1.25
N THR A 110 10.56 5.23 0.78
CA THR A 110 10.31 4.51 -0.46
C THR A 110 9.14 3.55 -0.26
N LEU A 111 8.41 3.22 -1.34
CA LEU A 111 7.22 2.34 -1.28
C LEU A 111 7.52 0.99 -0.59
N VAL A 112 8.75 0.49 -0.71
CA VAL A 112 9.21 -0.75 -0.06
C VAL A 112 9.30 -0.61 1.47
N GLU A 113 9.72 0.55 1.97
CA GLU A 113 9.78 0.84 3.42
C GLU A 113 8.39 0.99 4.05
N MET A 114 7.35 1.14 3.20
CA MET A 114 5.97 1.33 3.62
C MET A 114 5.16 0.03 3.68
N ILE A 115 5.76 -1.09 3.30
CA ILE A 115 5.13 -2.40 3.43
C ILE A 115 4.96 -2.68 4.92
N PRO A 116 3.73 -2.90 5.41
CA PRO A 116 3.49 -3.13 6.83
C PRO A 116 4.40 -4.24 7.37
N HIS A 117 4.97 -4.07 8.56
CA HIS A 117 5.90 -5.05 9.16
C HIS A 117 5.34 -6.48 9.25
N VAL A 118 4.01 -6.61 9.27
CA VAL A 118 3.30 -7.90 9.22
C VAL A 118 3.61 -8.65 7.90
N PHE A 119 3.70 -7.94 6.78
CA PHE A 119 4.08 -8.52 5.48
C PHE A 119 5.55 -8.92 5.44
N THR A 120 6.46 -8.10 5.98
CA THR A 120 7.88 -8.49 6.06
C THR A 120 8.08 -9.71 6.95
N ALA A 121 7.34 -9.81 8.07
CA ALA A 121 7.40 -10.98 8.94
C ALA A 121 6.83 -12.24 8.27
N LEU A 122 5.79 -12.11 7.44
CA LEU A 122 5.27 -13.22 6.64
C LEU A 122 6.29 -13.68 5.58
N LEU A 123 6.98 -12.76 4.90
CA LEU A 123 8.07 -13.08 3.97
C LEU A 123 9.24 -13.79 4.66
N ASP A 124 9.62 -13.35 5.87
CA ASP A 124 10.66 -13.99 6.66
C ASP A 124 10.28 -15.41 7.10
N ILE A 125 9.01 -15.64 7.46
CA ILE A 125 8.53 -16.97 7.84
C ILE A 125 8.48 -17.90 6.62
N VAL A 126 8.02 -17.43 5.46
CA VAL A 126 7.99 -18.22 4.22
C VAL A 126 9.41 -18.57 3.78
N SER A 127 10.34 -17.62 3.83
CA SER A 127 11.76 -17.90 3.50
C SER A 127 12.47 -18.81 4.49
N GLN A 128 12.07 -18.84 5.78
CA GLN A 128 12.62 -19.78 6.76
C GLN A 128 12.03 -21.18 6.65
N THR A 129 10.79 -21.31 6.19
CA THR A 129 10.14 -22.61 5.98
C THR A 129 10.66 -23.31 4.72
N ALA A 130 11.22 -22.56 3.77
CA ALA A 130 11.92 -23.06 2.58
C ALA A 130 13.18 -23.89 2.89
N VAL A 131 13.80 -23.72 4.06
CA VAL A 131 15.14 -24.28 4.37
C VAL A 131 15.05 -25.61 5.15
N VAL A 132 13.91 -26.32 5.12
CA VAL A 132 13.72 -27.59 5.86
C VAL A 132 13.31 -28.74 4.95
#